data_AF-A0AAW4UL00-F1
#
_entry.id   AF-A0AAW4UL00-F1
#
_cell.length_a   1.000
_cell.length_b   1.000
_cell.length_c   1.000
_cell.angle_alpha   90.00
_cell.angle_beta   90.00
_cell.angle_gamma   90.00
#
_symmetry.space_group_name_H-M   'P 1'
#
loop_
_entity.id
_entity.type
_entity.pdbx_description
1 polymer ?
#
loop_
_entity_poly.entity_id
_entity_poly.type
_entity_poly.pdbx_seq_one_letter_code
_entity_poly.pdbx_strand_id
1 'polypeptide(L)' 'TDSKVTVIDSKSISFGLGFQLEHIVEWNNEGLSTEEILKKLKHLQSNIKLFVVIGQLNQLIKGGRIGKAKG' A
#
# COMPACT_ATOMS: atom_id res chain seq x y z
N THR A 1 -3.36 21.71 19.93
CA THR A 1 -3.11 21.15 18.59
C THR A 1 -2.90 19.66 18.73
N ASP A 2 -3.97 18.93 19.00
CA ASP A 2 -3.92 17.47 19.15
C ASP A 2 -4.62 16.86 17.94
N SER A 3 -4.00 15.89 17.29
CA SER A 3 -4.51 15.29 16.05
C SER A 3 -4.45 13.77 16.15
N LYS A 4 -5.54 13.12 15.77
CA LYS A 4 -5.61 11.65 15.72
C LYS A 4 -5.01 11.18 14.41
N VAL A 5 -3.79 10.66 14.46
CA VAL A 5 -3.05 10.18 13.29
C VAL A 5 -2.86 8.67 13.38
N THR A 6 -3.18 7.96 12.30
CA THR A 6 -2.90 6.53 12.16
C THR A 6 -1.94 6.32 10.99
N VAL A 7 -0.84 5.61 11.24
CA VAL A 7 0.14 5.25 10.21
C VAL A 7 -0.13 3.83 9.74
N ILE A 8 -0.22 3.66 8.42
CA ILE A 8 -0.55 2.39 7.79
C ILE A 8 0.58 2.04 6.80
N ASP A 9 1.11 0.82 6.92
CA ASP A 9 1.96 0.24 5.89
C ASP A 9 1.08 -0.38 4.81
N SER A 10 1.16 0.14 3.58
CA SER A 10 0.37 -0.31 2.44
C SER A 10 0.75 -1.70 1.94
N LYS A 11 1.94 -2.20 2.30
CA LYS A 11 2.55 -3.42 1.73
C LYS A 11 2.62 -3.43 0.19
N SER A 12 2.54 -2.26 -0.43
CA SER A 12 2.46 -2.11 -1.88
C SER A 12 2.93 -0.74 -2.34
N ILE A 13 3.05 -0.54 -3.65
CA ILE A 13 3.46 0.71 -4.29
C ILE A 13 2.61 0.96 -5.55
N SER A 14 2.73 2.15 -6.13
CA SER A 14 2.06 2.48 -7.40
C SER A 14 0.55 2.18 -7.33
N PHE A 15 -0.01 1.45 -8.31
CA PHE A 15 -1.43 1.11 -8.36
C PHE A 15 -1.94 0.33 -7.15
N GLY A 16 -1.12 -0.51 -6.51
CA GLY A 16 -1.56 -1.22 -5.31
C GLY A 16 -1.71 -0.33 -4.08
N LEU A 17 -0.98 0.81 -4.02
CA LEU A 17 -1.21 1.86 -3.04
C LEU A 17 -2.41 2.74 -3.44
N GLY A 18 -2.49 3.13 -4.73
CA GLY A 18 -3.60 3.94 -5.24
C GLY A 18 -4.97 3.29 -5.00
N PHE A 19 -5.09 2.00 -5.28
CA PHE A 19 -6.33 1.25 -5.08
C PHE A 19 -6.78 1.21 -3.60
N GLN A 20 -5.83 1.15 -2.66
CA GLN A 20 -6.13 1.28 -1.23
C GLN A 20 -6.65 2.68 -0.89
N LEU A 21 -6.02 3.73 -1.43
CA LEU A 21 -6.44 5.12 -1.19
C LEU A 21 -7.83 5.41 -1.75
N GLU A 22 -8.16 4.91 -2.94
CA GLU A 22 -9.49 5.07 -3.53
C GLU A 22 -10.59 4.54 -2.60
N HIS A 23 -10.42 3.33 -2.06
CA HIS A 23 -11.38 2.73 -1.13
C HIS A 23 -11.42 3.45 0.22
N ILE A 24 -10.27 3.91 0.73
CA ILE A 24 -10.22 4.70 1.98
C ILE A 24 -11.02 6.00 1.83
N VAL A 25 -10.85 6.70 0.70
CA VAL A 25 -11.60 7.93 0.40
C VAL A 25 -13.09 7.65 0.27
N GLU A 26 -13.47 6.58 -0.43
CA GLU A 26 -14.87 6.15 -0.56
C GLU A 26 -15.50 5.87 0.82
N TRP A 27 -14.89 5.02 1.65
CA TRP A 27 -15.42 4.69 2.97
C TRP A 27 -15.43 5.89 3.93
N ASN A 28 -14.46 6.80 3.80
CA ASN A 28 -14.47 8.05 4.55
C ASN A 28 -15.66 8.95 4.13
N ASN A 29 -15.97 9.02 2.84
CA ASN A 29 -17.12 9.77 2.33
C ASN A 29 -18.46 9.12 2.71
N GLU A 30 -18.49 7.80 2.90
CA GLU A 30 -19.62 7.07 3.48
C GLU A 30 -19.79 7.32 5.00
N GLY A 31 -18.81 7.94 5.65
CA GLY A 31 -18.86 8.29 7.07
C GLY A 31 -18.45 7.15 8.02
N LEU A 32 -17.71 6.14 7.54
CA LEU A 32 -17.19 5.07 8.39
C LEU A 32 -16.18 5.60 9.41
N SER A 33 -16.11 4.94 10.58
CA SER A 33 -15.09 5.28 11.56
C SER A 33 -13.70 4.84 11.10
N THR A 34 -12.65 5.44 11.67
CA THR A 34 -11.26 5.03 11.43
C THR A 34 -11.06 3.54 11.73
N GLU A 35 -11.65 3.01 12.80
CA GLU A 35 -11.55 1.59 13.17
C GLU A 35 -12.18 0.66 12.11
N GLU A 36 -13.33 1.04 11.54
CA GLU A 36 -13.99 0.28 10.49
C GLU A 36 -13.20 0.31 9.18
N ILE A 37 -12.67 1.48 8.81
CA ILE A 37 -11.80 1.65 7.64
C ILE A 37 -10.57 0.76 7.77
N LEU A 38 -9.92 0.73 8.92
CA LEU A 38 -8.74 -0.13 9.16
C LEU A 38 -9.06 -1.62 9.02
N LYS A 39 -10.23 -2.05 9.51
CA LYS A 39 -10.68 -3.44 9.38
C LYS A 39 -10.93 -3.81 7.92
N LYS A 40 -11.64 -2.96 7.17
CA LYS A 40 -11.89 -3.16 5.73
C LYS A 40 -10.58 -3.13 4.93
N LEU A 41 -9.69 -2.19 5.22
CA LEU A 41 -8.40 -2.05 4.55
C LEU A 41 -7.51 -3.29 4.75
N LYS A 42 -7.48 -3.87 5.96
CA LYS A 42 -6.73 -5.11 6.21
C LYS A 42 -7.24 -6.27 5.36
N HIS A 43 -8.55 -6.37 5.17
CA HIS A 43 -9.13 -7.36 4.26
C HIS A 43 -8.76 -7.05 2.80
N LEU A 44 -8.87 -5.80 2.36
CA LEU A 44 -8.50 -5.36 1.01
C LEU A 44 -7.04 -5.71 0.70
N GLN A 45 -6.10 -5.35 1.59
CA GLN A 45 -4.67 -5.65 1.45
C GLN A 45 -4.39 -7.15 1.26
N SER A 46 -5.11 -8.03 1.97
CA SER A 46 -4.93 -9.48 1.85
C SER A 46 -5.32 -10.04 0.47
N ASN A 47 -6.11 -9.29 -0.30
CA ASN A 47 -6.60 -9.68 -1.63
C ASN A 47 -5.88 -8.95 -2.78
N ILE A 48 -5.03 -7.95 -2.49
CA ILE A 48 -4.26 -7.26 -3.52
C ILE A 48 -3.03 -8.08 -3.89
N LYS A 49 -2.84 -8.30 -5.20
CA LYS A 49 -1.59 -8.82 -5.77
C LYS A 49 -1.07 -7.85 -6.82
N LEU A 50 0.15 -7.34 -6.61
CA LEU A 50 0.84 -6.47 -7.55
C LEU A 50 1.91 -7.27 -8.29
N PHE A 51 1.80 -7.35 -9.61
CA PHE A 51 2.81 -7.93 -10.49
C PHE A 51 3.55 -6.81 -11.21
N VAL A 52 4.88 -6.91 -11.28
CA VAL A 52 5.73 -5.90 -11.91
C VAL A 52 6.60 -6.59 -12.96
N VAL A 53 6.60 -6.06 -14.17
CA VAL A 53 7.52 -6.49 -15.23
C VAL A 53 8.66 -5.49 -15.29
N ILE A 54 9.89 -5.97 -15.08
CA ILE A 54 11.07 -5.12 -15.02
C ILE A 54 11.99 -5.52 -16.18
N GLY A 55 12.32 -4.57 -17.05
CA GLY A 55 13.23 -4.82 -18.16
C GLY A 55 14.66 -5.09 -17.72
N GLN A 56 15.14 -4.38 -16.70
CA GLN A 56 16.50 -4.54 -16.14
C GLN A 56 16.52 -4.33 -14.62
N LEU A 57 17.17 -5.22 -13.87
CA LEU A 57 17.22 -5.18 -12.39
C LEU A 57 18.28 -4.21 -11.81
N ASN A 58 19.17 -3.67 -12.66
CA ASN A 58 20.34 -2.87 -12.23
C ASN A 58 20.01 -1.78 -11.20
N GLN A 59 18.93 -1.03 -11.43
CA GLN A 59 18.57 0.09 -10.56
C GLN A 59 17.99 -0.37 -9.22
N LEU A 60 17.27 -1.49 -9.17
CA LEU A 60 16.77 -2.06 -7.92
C LEU A 60 17.90 -2.61 -7.06
N ILE A 61 18.95 -3.17 -7.69
CA ILE A 61 20.15 -3.67 -7.01
C ILE A 61 20.99 -2.50 -6.48
N LYS A 62 21.35 -1.53 -7.34
CA LYS A 62 22.13 -0.34 -6.93
C LYS A 62 21.41 0.47 -5.84
N GLY A 63 20.07 0.48 -5.89
CA GLY A 63 19.24 1.08 -4.86
C GLY A 63 19.09 0.24 -3.59
N GLY A 64 19.51 -1.03 -3.55
CA GLY A 64 19.34 -1.89 -2.38
C GLY A 64 17.90 -2.34 -2.11
N ARG A 65 16.99 -2.19 -3.08
CA ARG A 65 15.59 -2.65 -3.00
C ARG A 65 15.47 -4.14 -3.33
N ILE A 66 16.49 -4.70 -3.98
CA ILE A 66 16.68 -6.14 -4.19
C ILE A 66 18.09 -6.51 -3.69
N GLY A 67 18.22 -7.63 -2.99
CA GLY A 67 19.49 -8.14 -2.49
C GLY A 67 20.41 -8.61 -3.62
N LYS A 68 21.72 -8.39 -3.47
CA LYS A 68 22.75 -8.70 -4.48
C LYS A 68 22.79 -10.18 -4.91
N ALA A 69 22.32 -11.10 -4.07
CA ALA A 69 22.28 -12.54 -4.37
C ALA A 69 21.11 -12.97 -5.28
N LYS A 70 20.16 -12.07 -5.56
CA LYS A 70 18.96 -12.35 -6.37
C LYS A 70 18.96 -11.62 -7.73
N GLY A 71 20.05 -10.91 -8.04
CA GLY A 71 20.20 -10.08 -9.24
C GLY A 71 21.12 -10.72 -10.25
#